data_AF-A0A2D5YT00-F1
#
_entry.id   AF-A0A2D5YT00-F1
#
_cell.length_a   1.000
_cell.length_b   1.000
_cell.length_c   1.000
_cell.angle_alpha   90.00
_cell.angle_beta   90.00
_cell.angle_gamma   90.00
#
_symmetry.space_group_name_H-M   'P 1'
#
loop_
_entity.id
_entity.type
_entity.pdbx_description
1 polymer ?
#
loop_
_entity_poly.entity_id
_entity_poly.type
_entity_poly.pdbx_seq_one_letter_code
_entity_poly.pdbx_strand_id
1 'polypeptide(L)'
;QAVDNLSQNKIGALIAVEREVGLAGVVEAGTTLHANVSAELIQTIFWPGSVLHDLGMVIRRDKIIAAGVQFPLAEGEESTQTLGSRHRAAIGLTQEADCLVVVVSEETGAISLAERGQLIRNLSLDHLRTMLRRGLSDTRRPDEPAPRAIPDDPDPDPSDTKKQDPDSPDKSAA
;
A
#
# COMPACT_ATOMS: atom_id res chain seq x y z
N GLN A 1 -12.21 -11.25 -2.94
CA GLN A 1 -13.45 -10.79 -2.31
C GLN A 1 -13.59 -9.27 -2.40
N ALA A 2 -12.65 -8.48 -1.88
CA ALA A 2 -12.72 -7.01 -2.01
C ALA A 2 -12.83 -6.54 -3.47
N VAL A 3 -11.93 -7.01 -4.35
CA VAL A 3 -11.94 -6.67 -5.79
C VAL A 3 -13.27 -7.00 -6.47
N ASP A 4 -13.92 -8.10 -6.08
CA ASP A 4 -15.23 -8.50 -6.60
C ASP A 4 -16.31 -7.49 -6.21
N ASN A 5 -16.40 -7.15 -4.92
CA ASN A 5 -17.33 -6.12 -4.46
C ASN A 5 -17.08 -4.76 -5.11
N LEU A 6 -15.82 -4.32 -5.19
CA LEU A 6 -15.46 -3.06 -5.83
C LEU A 6 -15.85 -3.05 -7.32
N SER A 7 -15.61 -4.16 -8.03
CA SER A 7 -15.98 -4.34 -9.43
C SER A 7 -17.49 -4.26 -9.65
N GLN A 8 -18.28 -5.01 -8.85
CA GLN A 8 -19.74 -5.03 -8.93
C GLN A 8 -20.35 -3.64 -8.68
N ASN A 9 -19.75 -2.87 -7.78
CA ASN A 9 -20.21 -1.52 -7.43
C ASN A 9 -19.54 -0.41 -8.26
N LYS A 10 -18.68 -0.76 -9.24
CA LYS A 10 -17.91 0.18 -10.06
C LYS A 10 -17.12 1.20 -9.24
N ILE A 11 -16.52 0.74 -8.15
CA ILE A 11 -15.64 1.54 -7.31
C ILE A 11 -14.21 1.35 -7.82
N GLY A 12 -13.58 2.47 -8.19
CA GLY A 12 -12.21 2.50 -8.68
C GLY A 12 -11.22 1.99 -7.63
N ALA A 13 -10.29 1.14 -8.03
CA ALA A 13 -9.26 0.63 -7.12
C ALA A 13 -7.92 0.45 -7.83
N LEU A 14 -6.84 0.65 -7.09
CA LEU A 14 -5.46 0.53 -7.56
C LEU A 14 -4.61 -0.11 -6.45
N ILE A 15 -4.34 -1.41 -6.58
CA ILE A 15 -3.74 -2.21 -5.51
C ILE A 15 -2.43 -2.82 -6.01
N ALA A 16 -1.31 -2.35 -5.49
CA ALA A 16 0.00 -2.93 -5.71
C ALA A 16 0.29 -4.02 -4.68
N VAL A 17 0.75 -5.18 -5.13
CA VAL A 17 1.24 -6.26 -4.29
C VAL A 17 2.74 -6.43 -4.56
N GLU A 18 3.54 -6.11 -3.56
CA GLU A 18 5.01 -6.18 -3.62
C GLU A 18 5.50 -7.62 -3.74
N ARG A 19 6.53 -7.84 -4.58
CA ARG A 19 7.27 -9.10 -4.69
C ARG A 19 8.68 -8.97 -4.13
N GLU A 20 9.73 -9.24 -4.92
CA GLU A 20 11.11 -9.31 -4.43
C GLU A 20 11.83 -7.96 -4.44
N VAL A 21 11.58 -7.14 -5.46
CA VAL A 21 12.13 -5.78 -5.53
C VAL A 21 11.22 -4.85 -4.73
N GLY A 22 11.76 -4.34 -3.62
CA GLY A 22 10.99 -3.54 -2.69
C GLY A 22 10.47 -2.23 -3.28
N LEU A 23 9.24 -1.88 -2.92
CA LEU A 23 8.57 -0.62 -3.29
C LEU A 23 9.00 0.57 -2.41
N ALA A 24 10.16 0.49 -1.75
CA ALA A 24 10.52 1.39 -0.65
C ALA A 24 10.48 2.88 -1.06
N GLY A 25 10.98 3.23 -2.24
CA GLY A 25 10.96 4.61 -2.74
C GLY A 25 9.58 5.13 -3.18
N VAL A 26 8.62 4.23 -3.44
CA VAL A 26 7.26 4.61 -3.86
C VAL A 26 6.34 4.82 -2.65
N VAL A 27 6.60 4.12 -1.54
CA VAL A 27 5.75 4.11 -0.34
C VAL A 27 5.83 5.42 0.47
N GLU A 28 6.92 6.18 0.37
CA GLU A 28 7.16 7.38 1.20
C GLU A 28 6.10 8.49 1.03
N ALA A 29 5.36 8.50 -0.08
CA ALA A 29 4.38 9.54 -0.40
C ALA A 29 2.94 9.25 0.09
N GLY A 30 2.69 8.12 0.76
CA GLY A 30 1.34 7.73 1.21
C GLY A 30 1.10 7.80 2.71
N THR A 31 -0.14 7.49 3.13
CA THR A 31 -0.47 7.29 4.54
C THR A 31 -0.08 5.89 4.97
N THR A 32 0.88 5.78 5.88
CA THR A 32 1.33 4.51 6.48
C THR A 32 0.22 3.91 7.35
N LEU A 33 -0.06 2.62 7.18
CA LEU A 33 -1.13 1.90 7.88
C LEU A 33 -0.65 0.69 8.69
N HIS A 34 0.30 -0.10 8.17
CA HIS A 34 0.76 -1.37 8.76
C HIS A 34 -0.38 -2.32 9.22
N ALA A 35 -1.50 -2.32 8.51
CA ALA A 35 -2.70 -3.06 8.88
C ALA A 35 -2.71 -4.49 8.30
N ASN A 36 -3.44 -5.40 8.95
CA ASN A 36 -3.74 -6.71 8.37
C ASN A 36 -4.59 -6.55 7.10
N VAL A 37 -4.33 -7.37 6.09
CA VAL A 37 -5.18 -7.40 4.89
C VAL A 37 -6.55 -8.00 5.27
N SER A 38 -7.61 -7.22 5.11
CA SER A 38 -8.99 -7.69 5.18
C SER A 38 -9.81 -7.15 4.02
N ALA A 39 -10.88 -7.84 3.65
CA ALA A 39 -11.70 -7.40 2.53
C ALA A 39 -12.43 -6.09 2.86
N GLU A 40 -12.85 -5.95 4.11
CA GLU A 40 -13.55 -4.80 4.67
C GLU A 40 -12.66 -3.56 4.61
N LEU A 41 -11.40 -3.67 5.07
CA LEU A 41 -10.47 -2.53 5.09
C LEU A 41 -10.15 -2.05 3.67
N ILE A 42 -9.91 -2.97 2.73
CA ILE A 42 -9.67 -2.60 1.32
C ILE A 42 -10.88 -1.85 0.76
N GLN A 43 -12.10 -2.32 1.02
CA GLN A 43 -13.32 -1.67 0.55
C GLN A 43 -13.51 -0.29 1.19
N THR A 44 -13.20 -0.14 2.48
CA THR A 44 -13.26 1.15 3.19
C THR A 44 -12.26 2.15 2.61
N ILE A 45 -11.03 1.72 2.32
CA ILE A 45 -10.00 2.59 1.73
C ILE A 45 -10.45 3.14 0.38
N PHE A 46 -10.96 2.27 -0.50
CA PHE A 46 -11.42 2.67 -1.83
C PHE A 46 -12.82 3.28 -1.88
N TRP A 47 -13.50 3.44 -0.74
CA TRP A 47 -14.83 4.02 -0.73
C TRP A 47 -14.83 5.44 -1.34
N PRO A 48 -15.74 5.75 -2.29
CA PRO A 48 -15.80 7.07 -2.93
C PRO A 48 -15.95 8.20 -1.90
N GLY A 49 -15.09 9.21 -2.01
CA GLY A 49 -15.06 10.36 -1.10
C GLY A 49 -14.24 10.15 0.18
N SER A 50 -13.58 9.00 0.36
CA SER A 50 -12.56 8.84 1.41
C SER A 50 -11.28 9.62 1.04
N VAL A 51 -10.45 10.01 2.01
CA VAL A 51 -9.19 10.72 1.69
C VAL A 51 -8.17 9.80 0.98
N LEU A 52 -8.32 8.47 1.09
CA LEU A 52 -7.33 7.50 0.63
C LEU A 52 -7.68 6.81 -0.71
N HIS A 53 -8.88 7.03 -1.25
CA HIS A 53 -9.43 6.23 -2.37
C HIS A 53 -8.89 6.59 -3.77
N ASP A 54 -8.36 7.80 -3.96
CA ASP A 54 -8.01 8.32 -5.28
C ASP A 54 -6.71 7.71 -5.84
N LEU A 55 -5.82 7.28 -4.95
CA LEU A 55 -4.47 6.82 -5.28
C LEU A 55 -4.29 5.33 -4.96
N GLY A 56 -3.04 4.86 -5.01
CA GLY A 56 -2.67 3.47 -4.83
C GLY A 56 -2.67 3.00 -3.38
N MET A 57 -2.90 1.70 -3.20
CA MET A 57 -2.65 0.98 -1.95
C MET A 57 -1.55 -0.04 -2.17
N VAL A 58 -0.63 -0.16 -1.21
CA VAL A 58 0.50 -1.08 -1.26
C VAL A 58 0.35 -2.19 -0.22
N ILE A 59 0.34 -3.42 -0.70
CA ILE A 59 0.36 -4.64 0.11
C ILE A 59 1.76 -5.24 0.03
N ARG A 60 2.35 -5.53 1.19
CA ARG A 60 3.59 -6.30 1.32
C ARG A 60 3.31 -7.52 2.18
N ARG A 61 3.56 -8.71 1.63
CA ARG A 61 3.27 -9.99 2.28
C ARG A 61 1.79 -10.05 2.71
N ASP A 62 1.52 -10.01 4.00
CA ASP A 62 0.20 -10.12 4.63
C ASP A 62 -0.31 -8.79 5.22
N LYS A 63 0.38 -7.67 4.92
CA LYS A 63 0.07 -6.35 5.47
C LYS A 63 -0.20 -5.31 4.38
N ILE A 64 -1.16 -4.44 4.64
CA ILE A 64 -1.30 -3.16 3.94
C ILE A 64 -0.29 -2.20 4.57
N ILE A 65 0.74 -1.83 3.82
CA ILE A 65 1.81 -0.95 4.30
C ILE A 65 1.37 0.50 4.26
N ALA A 66 0.79 0.92 3.13
CA ALA A 66 0.31 2.28 2.93
C ALA A 66 -0.87 2.35 1.96
N ALA A 67 -1.64 3.42 2.04
CA ALA A 67 -2.69 3.79 1.09
C ALA A 67 -2.62 5.28 0.77
N GLY A 68 -3.31 5.72 -0.29
CA GLY A 68 -3.15 7.08 -0.79
C GLY A 68 -1.78 7.32 -1.44
N VAL A 69 -1.14 6.27 -1.96
CA VAL A 69 0.23 6.32 -2.51
C VAL A 69 0.19 6.72 -3.97
N GLN A 70 0.89 7.78 -4.35
CA GLN A 70 1.02 8.18 -5.74
C GLN A 70 2.00 7.26 -6.49
N PHE A 71 1.51 6.56 -7.50
CA PHE A 71 2.35 5.70 -8.36
C PHE A 71 2.82 6.47 -9.60
N PRO A 72 4.01 6.13 -10.14
CA PRO A 72 4.50 6.71 -11.39
C PRO A 72 3.56 6.32 -12.54
N LEU A 73 3.34 7.25 -13.47
CA LEU A 73 2.53 7.01 -14.66
C LEU A 73 3.43 6.52 -15.79
N ALA A 74 2.98 5.49 -16.52
CA ALA A 74 3.66 5.08 -17.74
C ALA A 74 3.65 6.20 -18.79
N GLU A 75 4.80 6.41 -19.44
CA GLU A 75 4.97 7.33 -20.55
C GLU A 75 4.82 6.60 -21.90
N GLY A 76 4.16 7.22 -22.88
CA GLY A 76 4.62 7.10 -24.27
C GLY A 76 4.20 5.94 -25.18
N GLU A 77 2.94 5.47 -25.20
CA GLU A 77 2.40 4.79 -26.39
C GLU A 77 0.95 5.22 -26.72
N GLU A 78 0.56 5.27 -28.00
CA GLU A 78 -0.84 5.56 -28.40
C GLU A 78 -1.85 4.59 -27.76
N SER A 79 -1.43 3.34 -27.55
CA SER A 79 -2.19 2.29 -26.86
C SER A 79 -2.57 2.69 -25.41
N THR A 80 -1.78 3.55 -24.77
CA THR A 80 -1.98 4.02 -23.39
C THR A 80 -2.78 5.31 -23.28
N GLN A 81 -2.99 6.05 -24.38
CA GLN A 81 -3.71 7.34 -24.36
C GLN A 81 -5.20 7.18 -24.05
N THR A 82 -5.79 6.04 -24.41
CA THR A 82 -7.20 5.71 -24.09
C THR A 82 -7.39 5.18 -22.67
N LEU A 83 -6.29 4.98 -21.91
CA LEU A 83 -6.34 4.43 -20.57
C LEU A 83 -6.49 5.54 -19.52
N GLY A 84 -7.36 5.31 -18.54
CA GLY A 84 -7.50 6.18 -17.37
C GLY A 84 -6.23 6.22 -16.51
N SER A 85 -6.13 7.23 -15.64
CA SER A 85 -4.95 7.50 -14.80
C SER A 85 -4.51 6.28 -13.96
N ARG A 86 -5.45 5.57 -13.33
CA ARG A 86 -5.14 4.35 -12.54
C ARG A 86 -4.50 3.24 -13.37
N HIS A 87 -4.91 3.06 -14.62
CA HIS A 87 -4.30 2.06 -15.51
C HIS A 87 -2.87 2.45 -15.89
N ARG A 88 -2.64 3.72 -16.24
CA ARG A 88 -1.30 4.23 -16.52
C ARG A 88 -0.38 4.14 -15.29
N ALA A 89 -0.93 4.42 -14.11
CA ALA A 89 -0.24 4.28 -12.83
C ALA A 89 0.16 2.82 -12.55
N ALA A 90 -0.74 1.88 -12.82
CA ALA A 90 -0.44 0.45 -12.69
C ALA A 90 0.68 0.01 -13.62
N ILE A 91 0.64 0.43 -14.89
CA ILE A 91 1.70 0.12 -15.86
C ILE A 91 3.03 0.74 -15.39
N GLY A 92 3.04 2.03 -15.08
CA GLY A 92 4.26 2.76 -14.69
C GLY A 92 4.92 2.13 -13.46
N LEU A 93 4.13 1.81 -12.42
CA LEU A 93 4.67 1.15 -11.25
C LEU A 93 5.33 -0.20 -11.58
N THR A 94 4.71 -0.99 -12.45
CA THR A 94 5.25 -2.31 -12.83
C THR A 94 6.40 -2.25 -13.83
N GLN A 95 6.71 -1.08 -14.41
CA GLN A 95 7.92 -0.85 -15.20
C GLN A 95 9.13 -0.61 -14.29
N GLU A 96 8.92 0.04 -13.15
CA GLU A 96 9.99 0.44 -12.22
C GLU A 96 10.22 -0.57 -11.09
N ALA A 97 9.20 -1.35 -10.72
CA ALA A 97 9.26 -2.26 -9.59
C ALA A 97 8.68 -3.65 -9.90
N ASP A 98 9.26 -4.66 -9.26
CA ASP A 98 8.72 -6.02 -9.31
C ASP A 98 7.49 -6.15 -8.41
N CYS A 99 6.33 -5.92 -9.01
CA CYS A 99 5.05 -6.01 -8.34
C CYS A 99 3.94 -6.45 -9.29
N LEU A 100 2.83 -6.86 -8.71
CA LEU A 100 1.56 -7.07 -9.42
C LEU A 100 0.62 -5.94 -9.04
N VAL A 101 -0.02 -5.29 -10.01
CA VAL A 101 -0.95 -4.19 -9.73
C VAL A 101 -2.34 -4.52 -10.25
N VAL A 102 -3.28 -4.69 -9.34
CA VAL A 102 -4.70 -4.92 -9.65
C VAL A 102 -5.39 -3.57 -9.83
N VAL A 103 -6.15 -3.43 -10.91
CA VAL A 103 -6.95 -2.24 -11.21
C VAL A 103 -8.41 -2.62 -11.32
N VAL A 104 -9.29 -1.84 -10.69
CA VAL A 104 -10.74 -1.87 -10.94
C VAL A 104 -11.13 -0.53 -11.58
N SER A 105 -11.78 -0.58 -12.74
CA SER A 105 -12.29 0.60 -13.43
C SER A 105 -13.52 1.16 -12.71
N GLU A 106 -13.52 2.45 -12.40
CA GLU A 106 -14.69 3.15 -11.85
C GLU A 106 -15.80 3.37 -12.88
N GLU A 107 -15.48 3.37 -14.16
CA GLU A 107 -16.45 3.57 -15.24
C GLU A 107 -17.23 2.28 -15.56
N THR A 108 -16.49 1.17 -15.62
CA THR A 108 -17.00 -0.10 -16.16
C THR A 108 -17.09 -1.21 -15.12
N GLY A 109 -16.38 -1.10 -13.99
CA GLY A 109 -16.16 -2.20 -13.06
C GLY A 109 -15.15 -3.24 -13.57
N ALA A 110 -14.60 -3.09 -14.78
CA ALA A 110 -13.68 -4.05 -15.36
C ALA A 110 -12.42 -4.20 -14.50
N ILE A 111 -12.00 -5.46 -14.32
CA ILE A 111 -10.81 -5.83 -13.58
C ILE A 111 -9.65 -5.98 -14.56
N SER A 112 -8.52 -5.36 -14.23
CA SER A 112 -7.27 -5.51 -14.97
C SER A 112 -6.12 -5.86 -14.02
N LEU A 113 -5.07 -6.47 -14.56
CA LEU A 113 -3.84 -6.74 -13.85
C LEU A 113 -2.67 -6.22 -14.67
N ALA A 114 -1.81 -5.40 -14.05
CA ALA A 114 -0.55 -5.00 -14.62
C ALA A 114 0.60 -5.83 -14.03
N GLU A 115 1.54 -6.21 -14.89
CA GLU A 115 2.77 -6.90 -14.55
C GLU A 115 3.84 -6.57 -15.60
N ARG A 116 5.05 -6.19 -15.16
CA ARG A 116 6.21 -5.91 -16.03
C ARG A 116 5.89 -4.94 -17.18
N GLY A 117 5.16 -3.86 -16.88
CA GLY A 117 4.77 -2.84 -17.85
C GLY A 117 3.70 -3.28 -18.86
N GLN A 118 3.10 -4.46 -18.69
CA GLN A 118 2.01 -4.94 -19.53
C GLN A 118 0.71 -4.91 -18.75
N LEU A 119 -0.40 -4.59 -19.43
CA LEU A 119 -1.74 -4.54 -18.84
C LEU A 119 -2.64 -5.60 -19.45
N ILE A 120 -3.12 -6.53 -18.62
CA ILE A 120 -4.09 -7.55 -19.00
C ILE A 120 -5.47 -7.08 -18.54
N ARG A 121 -6.36 -6.82 -19.49
CA ARG A 121 -7.67 -6.20 -19.25
C ARG A 121 -8.81 -7.22 -19.23
N ASN A 122 -9.93 -6.83 -18.65
CA ASN A 122 -11.19 -7.58 -18.63
C ASN A 122 -11.04 -9.00 -18.06
N LEU A 123 -10.30 -9.11 -16.95
CA LEU A 123 -10.11 -10.38 -16.26
C LEU A 123 -11.38 -10.82 -15.55
N SER A 124 -11.68 -12.12 -15.63
CA SER A 124 -12.60 -12.76 -14.70
C SER A 124 -11.94 -12.89 -13.32
N LEU A 125 -12.74 -13.04 -12.27
CA LEU A 125 -12.23 -13.24 -10.91
C LEU A 125 -11.39 -14.51 -10.78
N ASP A 126 -11.74 -15.57 -11.50
CA ASP A 126 -10.98 -16.82 -11.50
C ASP A 126 -9.64 -16.67 -12.21
N HIS A 127 -9.59 -15.94 -13.32
CA HIS A 127 -8.33 -15.62 -13.99
C HIS A 127 -7.45 -14.74 -13.10
N LEU A 128 -8.01 -13.68 -12.50
CA LEU A 128 -7.28 -12.84 -11.54
C LEU A 128 -6.70 -13.67 -10.40
N ARG A 129 -7.52 -14.53 -9.76
CA ARG A 129 -7.09 -15.41 -8.67
C ARG A 129 -5.94 -16.32 -9.11
N THR A 130 -6.04 -16.90 -10.30
CA THR A 130 -4.99 -17.79 -10.85
C THR A 130 -3.69 -17.03 -11.07
N MET A 131 -3.76 -15.84 -11.65
CA MET A 131 -2.60 -14.99 -11.90
C MET A 131 -1.94 -14.51 -10.61
N LEU A 132 -2.72 -14.04 -9.64
CA LEU A 132 -2.20 -13.64 -8.33
C LEU A 132 -1.55 -14.81 -7.60
N ARG A 133 -2.17 -15.99 -7.61
CA ARG A 133 -1.56 -17.20 -7.01
C ARG A 133 -0.24 -17.53 -7.68
N ARG A 134 -0.17 -17.52 -9.02
CA ARG A 134 1.06 -17.82 -9.75
C ARG A 134 2.16 -16.81 -9.40
N GLY A 135 1.86 -15.51 -9.55
CA GLY A 135 2.86 -14.47 -9.37
C GLY A 135 3.31 -14.24 -7.92
N LEU A 136 2.52 -14.67 -6.93
CA LEU A 136 2.89 -14.60 -5.51
C LEU A 136 3.43 -15.93 -4.94
N SER A 137 3.31 -17.05 -5.66
CA SER A 137 3.90 -18.33 -5.20
C SER A 137 5.40 -18.39 -5.46
N ASP A 138 5.90 -17.63 -6.44
CA ASP A 138 7.34 -17.52 -6.74
C ASP A 138 8.14 -16.85 -5.61
N THR A 139 7.48 -16.15 -4.68
CA THR A 139 8.12 -15.37 -3.60
C THR A 139 8.17 -16.08 -2.25
N ARG A 140 7.73 -17.35 -2.15
CA ARG A 140 7.94 -18.16 -0.95
C ARG A 140 9.39 -18.66 -0.91
N ARG A 141 10.28 -17.91 -0.27
CA ARG A 141 11.49 -18.52 0.31
C ARG A 141 11.05 -19.60 1.30
N PRO A 142 11.51 -20.86 1.18
CA PRO A 142 11.16 -21.91 2.13
C PRO A 142 11.68 -21.70 3.57
N ASP A 143 12.63 -20.79 3.81
CA ASP A 143 13.35 -20.70 5.10
C ASP A 143 13.70 -19.26 5.53
N GLU A 144 12.72 -18.37 5.69
CA GLU A 144 12.95 -17.11 6.43
C GLU A 144 12.27 -17.20 7.80
N PRO A 145 13.02 -17.34 8.91
CA PRO A 145 12.42 -17.41 10.23
C PRO A 145 11.69 -16.09 10.51
N ALA A 146 10.53 -16.20 11.18
CA ALA A 146 9.69 -15.06 11.54
C ALA A 146 10.54 -13.94 12.17
N PRO A 147 10.26 -12.66 11.87
CA PRO A 147 10.91 -11.54 12.53
C PRO A 147 10.79 -11.76 14.04
N ARG A 148 11.94 -11.77 14.74
CA ARG A 148 11.93 -11.78 16.20
C ARG A 148 11.07 -10.61 16.65
N ALA A 149 10.12 -10.88 17.55
CA ALA A 149 9.33 -9.84 18.18
C ALA A 149 10.29 -8.71 18.60
N ILE A 150 9.97 -7.49 18.18
CA ILE A 150 10.63 -6.30 18.69
C ILE A 150 10.45 -6.38 20.21
N PRO A 151 11.52 -6.42 21.01
CA PRO A 151 11.38 -6.34 22.45
C PRO A 151 10.57 -5.08 22.75
N ASP A 152 9.51 -5.20 23.55
CA ASP A 152 8.80 -4.05 24.08
C ASP A 152 9.85 -3.03 24.55
N ASP A 153 9.70 -1.77 24.13
CA ASP A 153 10.58 -0.69 24.56
C ASP A 153 10.76 -0.81 26.09
N PRO A 154 12.00 -0.84 26.61
CA PRO A 154 12.18 -0.88 28.05
C PRO A 154 11.49 0.37 28.63
N ASP A 155 10.64 0.15 29.63
CA ASP A 155 9.99 1.20 30.41
C ASP A 155 11.00 2.33 30.69
N PRO A 156 10.57 3.60 30.66
CA PRO A 156 11.46 4.73 30.93
C PRO A 156 12.12 4.54 32.30
N ASP A 157 13.45 4.72 32.32
CA ASP A 157 14.29 4.58 33.50
C ASP A 157 13.76 5.45 34.67
N PRO A 158 13.49 4.89 35.86
CA PRO A 158 13.05 5.67 37.01
C PRO A 158 14.08 6.72 37.49
N SER A 159 15.28 6.78 36.91
CA SER A 159 16.29 7.80 37.22
C SER A 159 15.94 9.24 36.81
N ASP A 160 14.92 9.47 35.97
CA ASP A 160 14.52 10.83 35.57
C ASP A 160 13.68 11.59 36.62
N THR A 161 13.49 11.00 37.79
CA THR A 161 12.90 11.71 38.93
C THR A 161 13.99 12.35 39.80
N LYS A 162 14.13 13.67 39.61
CA LYS A 162 14.32 14.70 40.66
C LYS A 162 15.72 15.33 40.78
N LYS A 163 15.82 16.60 40.33
CA LYS A 163 16.42 17.67 41.14
C LYS A 163 15.52 18.91 41.13
N GLN A 164 14.75 19.03 42.20
CA GLN A 164 14.30 20.31 42.73
C GLN A 164 15.52 21.00 43.34
N ASP A 165 15.82 22.23 42.93
CA ASP A 165 16.77 23.10 43.62
C ASP A 165 16.05 23.80 44.79
N PRO A 166 16.55 23.68 46.04
CA PRO A 166 16.08 24.49 47.15
C PRO A 166 17.02 25.69 47.41
N ASP A 167 16.41 26.88 47.51
CA ASP A 167 16.79 28.04 48.32
C ASP A 167 18.22 28.64 48.16
N SER A 168 18.36 29.85 47.58
CA SER A 168 18.31 31.19 48.24
C SER A 168 19.73 31.80 48.36
N PRO A 169 19.95 33.15 48.44
CA PRO A 169 19.23 34.03 49.35
C PRO A 169 18.87 35.45 48.89
N ASP A 170 17.85 35.92 49.59
CA ASP A 170 17.45 37.28 49.96
C ASP A 170 18.61 38.31 50.08
N LYS A 171 18.42 39.47 49.44
CA LYS A 171 19.02 40.75 49.85
C LYS A 171 17.97 41.86 49.78
N SER A 172 17.42 42.12 50.96
CA SER A 172 16.67 43.29 51.41
C SER A 172 17.29 44.66 51.09
N ALA A 173 16.38 45.59 50.75
CA ALA A 173 16.27 47.02 51.07
C ALA A 173 17.31 48.05 50.56
N ALA A 174 16.83 48.99 49.74
CA ALA A 174 16.54 50.39 50.14
C ALA A 174 15.66 51.08 49.09
#